data_AF-A0A2N3D7G4-F1
#
_entry.id   AF-A0A2N3D7G4-F1
#
_cell.length_a   1.000
_cell.length_b   1.000
_cell.length_c   1.000
_cell.angle_alpha   90.00
_cell.angle_beta   90.00
_cell.angle_gamma   90.00
#
_symmetry.space_group_name_H-M   'P 1'
#
loop_
_entity.id
_entity.type
_entity.pdbx_description
1 polymer ?
#
loop_
_entity_poly.entity_id
_entity_poly.type
_entity_poly.pdbx_seq_one_letter_code
_entity_poly.pdbx_strand_id
1 'polypeptide(L)' 'LAASLVAENEQLVWADTSQRGYMVIDLTPTRAVTEYRFTGGVKQRSTRLAGTKRIVTEAGSGMLGV' A
#
# COMPACT_ATOMS: atom_id res chain seq x y z
N LEU A 1 -2.60 -15.34 -4.66
CA LEU A 1 -3.22 -14.36 -5.57
C LEU A 1 -2.35 -13.11 -5.71
N ALA A 2 -2.11 -12.34 -4.65
CA ALA A 2 -1.30 -11.12 -4.73
C ALA A 2 0.08 -11.30 -5.41
N ALA A 3 0.85 -12.34 -5.01
CA ALA A 3 2.15 -12.62 -5.63
C ALA A 3 2.05 -12.92 -7.14
N SER A 4 1.01 -13.64 -7.57
CA SER A 4 0.77 -13.93 -8.99
C SER A 4 0.39 -12.67 -9.76
N LEU A 5 -0.39 -11.76 -9.18
CA LEU A 5 -0.76 -10.49 -9.82
C LEU A 5 0.46 -9.60 -10.07
N VAL A 6 1.38 -9.55 -9.09
CA VAL A 6 2.65 -8.82 -9.22
C VAL A 6 3.56 -9.49 -10.24
N ALA A 7 3.64 -10.82 -10.25
CA ALA A 7 4.49 -11.56 -11.19
C ALA A 7 4.06 -11.40 -12.66
N GLU A 8 2.75 -11.32 -12.91
CA GLU A 8 2.18 -11.22 -14.27
C GLU A 8 2.03 -9.77 -14.77
N ASN A 9 2.32 -8.76 -13.94
CA ASN A 9 2.21 -7.36 -14.31
C ASN A 9 3.40 -6.55 -13.79
N GLU A 10 4.36 -6.28 -14.66
CA GLU A 10 5.59 -5.55 -14.34
C GLU A 10 5.35 -4.13 -13.79
N GLN A 11 4.22 -3.49 -14.12
CA GLN A 11 3.88 -2.17 -13.60
C GLN A 11 3.29 -2.22 -12.18
N LEU A 12 2.80 -3.39 -11.74
CA LEU A 12 2.23 -3.59 -10.41
C LEU A 12 3.33 -4.04 -9.43
N VAL A 13 3.98 -3.08 -8.78
CA VAL A 13 5.14 -3.38 -7.92
C VAL A 13 4.75 -4.05 -6.59
N TRP A 14 3.53 -3.86 -6.11
CA TRP A 14 3.08 -4.45 -4.85
C TRP A 14 1.56 -4.60 -4.76
N ALA A 15 1.10 -5.66 -4.09
CA ALA A 15 -0.30 -5.87 -3.72
C ALA A 15 -0.43 -6.72 -2.45
N ASP A 16 -1.48 -6.47 -1.65
CA ASP A 16 -2.01 -7.39 -0.65
C ASP A 16 -3.53 -7.48 -0.82
N THR A 17 -4.01 -8.65 -1.24
CA THR A 17 -5.43 -8.92 -1.49
C THR A 17 -6.10 -9.69 -0.35
N SER A 18 -5.39 -9.95 0.75
CA SER A 18 -5.88 -10.76 1.87
C SER A 18 -6.54 -9.93 2.97
N GLN A 19 -6.30 -8.62 2.98
CA GLN A 19 -6.72 -7.72 4.04
C GLN A 19 -7.62 -6.60 3.51
N ARG A 20 -8.53 -6.14 4.37
CA ARG A 20 -9.29 -4.90 4.15
C ARG A 20 -8.54 -3.73 4.75
N GLY A 21 -8.72 -2.56 4.17
CA GLY A 21 -8.07 -1.35 4.63
C GLY A 21 -8.40 -0.16 3.74
N TYR A 22 -7.65 0.91 3.96
CA TYR A 22 -7.68 2.10 3.14
C TYR A 22 -6.25 2.61 2.95
N MET A 23 -6.06 3.48 1.98
CA MET A 23 -4.80 4.16 1.75
C MET A 23 -4.86 5.60 2.24
N VAL A 24 -3.76 6.07 2.80
CA VAL A 24 -3.51 7.48 3.04
C VAL A 24 -2.38 7.90 2.12
N ILE A 25 -2.59 9.00 1.40
CA ILE A 25 -1.59 9.54 0.49
C ILE A 25 -1.17 10.91 1.01
N ASP A 26 0.13 11.11 1.14
CA ASP A 26 0.77 12.40 1.39
C ASP A 26 1.53 12.79 0.12
N LEU A 27 1.17 13.93 -0.45
CA LEU A 27 1.74 14.47 -1.68
C LEU A 27 2.44 15.78 -1.39
N THR A 28 3.68 15.87 -1.86
CA THR A 28 4.46 17.10 -1.91
C THR A 28 4.99 17.28 -3.33
N PRO A 29 5.46 18.48 -3.71
CA PRO A 29 6.05 18.69 -5.03
C PRO A 29 7.24 17.76 -5.34
N THR A 30 7.97 17.29 -4.32
CA THR A 30 9.19 16.49 -4.50
C THR A 30 8.98 15.00 -4.29
N ARG A 31 7.90 14.56 -3.64
CA ARG A 31 7.64 13.14 -3.36
C ARG A 31 6.18 12.82 -3.12
N ALA A 32 5.83 11.56 -3.38
CA ALA A 32 4.57 10.95 -2.98
C ALA A 32 4.82 9.81 -1.99
N VAL A 33 4.05 9.79 -0.91
CA VAL A 33 4.05 8.74 0.10
C VAL A 33 2.67 8.12 0.15
N THR A 34 2.59 6.81 0.01
CA THR A 34 1.35 6.05 0.22
C THR A 34 1.53 5.14 1.42
N GLU A 35 0.61 5.22 2.37
CA GLU A 35 0.52 4.31 3.50
C GLU A 35 -0.78 3.51 3.42
N TYR A 36 -0.66 2.21 3.18
CA TYR A 36 -1.74 1.25 3.28
C TYR A 36 -1.97 0.93 4.75
N ARG A 37 -3.19 1.17 5.23
CA ARG A 37 -3.60 0.92 6.62
C ARG A 37 -4.63 -0.19 6.63
N PHE A 38 -4.24 -1.34 7.18
CA PHE A 38 -5.11 -2.51 7.24
C PHE A 38 -5.95 -2.49 8.50
N THR A 39 -7.20 -2.92 8.36
CA THR A 39 -8.15 -3.08 9.45
C THR A 39 -8.27 -4.56 9.78
N GLY A 40 -8.40 -4.89 11.07
CA GLY A 40 -8.70 -6.25 11.52
C GLY A 40 -10.07 -6.75 11.05
N GLY A 41 -10.40 -8.00 11.39
CA GLY A 41 -11.68 -8.60 11.01
C GLY A 41 -12.88 -7.81 11.52
N VAL A 42 -13.92 -7.70 10.68
CA VAL A 42 -15.14 -6.92 10.96
C VAL A 42 -15.99 -7.44 12.15
N LYS A 43 -15.63 -8.61 12.69
CA LYS A 43 -16.35 -9.23 13.83
C LYS A 43 -16.03 -8.57 15.17
N GLN A 44 -14.94 -7.81 15.28
CA GLN A 44 -14.56 -7.09 16.50
C GLN A 44 -14.34 -5.62 16.16
N ARG A 45 -15.07 -4.73 16.84
CA ARG A 45 -14.90 -3.29 16.67
C ARG A 45 -13.60 -2.87 17.34
N SER A 46 -12.67 -2.35 16.55
CA SER A 46 -11.38 -1.85 17.03
C SER A 46 -10.90 -0.69 16.17
N THR A 47 -10.20 0.26 16.79
CA THR A 47 -9.48 1.35 16.10
C THR A 47 -8.04 1.00 15.78
N ARG A 48 -7.55 -0.15 16.24
CA ARG A 48 -6.18 -0.61 16.01
C ARG A 48 -6.01 -1.07 14.56
N LEU A 49 -4.96 -0.56 13.91
CA LEU A 49 -4.54 -1.07 12.60
C LEU A 49 -3.99 -2.49 12.75
N ALA A 50 -4.41 -3.38 11.84
CA ALA A 50 -3.91 -4.75 11.76
C ALA A 50 -2.49 -4.81 11.17
N GLY A 51 -2.13 -3.81 10.37
CA GLY A 51 -0.80 -3.65 9.80
C GLY A 51 -0.73 -2.39 8.97
N THR A 52 0.49 -2.03 8.59
CA THR A 52 0.74 -0.94 7.64
C THR A 52 1.77 -1.37 6.60
N LYS A 53 1.62 -0.85 5.38
CA LYS A 53 2.67 -0.88 4.36
C LYS A 53 2.88 0.54 3.87
N ARG A 54 4.12 0.99 3.80
CA ARG A 54 4.47 2.30 3.28
C ARG A 54 5.26 2.15 1.99
N ILE A 55 4.91 2.94 0.99
CA ILE A 55 5.62 3.06 -0.28
C ILE A 55 5.92 4.54 -0.51
N VAL A 56 7.15 4.85 -0.91
CA VAL A 56 7.61 6.22 -1.18
C VAL A 56 8.18 6.30 -2.58
N THR A 57 7.89 7.38 -3.29
CA THR A 57 8.52 7.69 -4.57
C THR A 57 8.90 9.16 -4.62
N GLU A 58 10.11 9.42 -5.11
CA GLU A 58 10.59 10.78 -5.35
C GLU A 58 10.19 11.22 -6.77
N ALA A 59 9.87 12.50 -6.92
CA ALA A 59 9.48 13.09 -8.19
C ALA A 59 10.58 12.87 -9.24
N GLY A 60 10.19 12.37 -10.42
CA GLY A 60 11.12 12.08 -11.51
C GLY A 60 11.96 10.81 -11.35
N SER A 61 11.83 10.06 -10.24
CA SER A 61 12.61 8.83 -10.02
C SER A 61 12.23 7.67 -10.95
N GLY A 62 10.98 7.63 -11.42
CA GLY A 62 10.45 6.50 -12.19
C GLY A 62 10.39 5.18 -11.41
N MET A 63 10.59 5.21 -10.08
CA MET A 63 10.68 4.04 -9.22
C MET A 63 9.75 4.17 -8.01
N LEU A 64 9.20 3.04 -7.57
CA LEU A 64 8.49 2.93 -6.30
C LEU A 64 9.44 2.29 -5.27
N GLY A 65 9.69 2.99 -4.16
CA GLY A 65 10.38 2.43 -3.00
C GLY A 65 9.44 1.51 -2.23
N VAL A 66 9.45 0.22 -2.59
CA VAL A 66 8.62 -0.83 -2.00
C VAL A 66 9.37 -1.59 -0.90
#